data_AF-A0A4U6C5E1-F1
#
_entry.id   AF-A0A4U6C5E1-F1
#
_cell.length_a   1.000
_cell.length_b   1.000
_cell.length_c   1.000
_cell.angle_alpha   90.00
_cell.angle_beta   90.00
_cell.angle_gamma   90.00
#
_symmetry.space_group_name_H-M   'P 1'
#
loop_
_entity.id
_entity.type
_entity.pdbx_description
1 polymer ?
#
loop_
_entity_poly.entity_id
_entity_poly.type
_entity_poly.pdbx_seq_one_letter_code
_entity_poly.pdbx_strand_id
1 'polypeptide(L)'
;MADPWYMGTQVPAATAAGIAAAMEVVVMAASDRRNRNACTRFVDLARNRALCSSATRKPGLWKMRATGTVGPNQVKAIKKHCLDATSDRVLHELEILRKELEVVHSDIACQAPKFSLDGNVMTGEMGCGNNSLDDDEAAGMDFRWTTTFKSDSEIVNEEHSLPRDVIFHRENNMVEEQRWIGDCPANLKPGDIVDLGFNCNSDLWPNENRPADNIHEALNRVEKLRQEGIEINERLGAM
;
A
#
# COMPACT_ATOMS: atom_id res chain seq x y z
N MET A 1 18.08 -28.29 38.43
CA MET A 1 16.72 -28.71 38.04
C MET A 1 16.29 -27.78 36.93
N ALA A 2 15.60 -28.28 35.90
CA ALA A 2 15.51 -27.60 34.61
C ALA A 2 14.19 -26.85 34.42
N ASP A 3 14.27 -25.66 33.82
CA ASP A 3 13.14 -24.92 33.27
C ASP A 3 12.69 -25.53 31.93
N PRO A 4 11.38 -25.71 31.70
CA PRO A 4 10.88 -26.20 30.42
C PRO A 4 10.08 -25.13 29.64
N TRP A 5 10.09 -25.27 28.31
CA TRP A 5 9.22 -24.58 27.32
C TRP A 5 9.52 -23.11 26.98
N TYR A 6 10.63 -22.90 26.26
CA TYR A 6 10.73 -21.86 25.24
C TYR A 6 10.90 -22.53 23.86
N MET A 7 9.79 -22.92 23.22
CA MET A 7 9.80 -23.38 21.82
C MET A 7 9.65 -22.17 20.90
N GLY A 8 10.78 -21.66 20.42
CA GLY A 8 10.81 -20.59 19.42
C GLY A 8 10.44 -21.11 18.04
N THR A 9 9.18 -20.95 17.63
CA THR A 9 8.80 -21.03 16.21
C THR A 9 9.32 -19.78 15.48
N GLN A 10 10.44 -19.94 14.78
CA GLN A 10 10.91 -18.93 13.84
C GLN A 10 9.90 -18.82 12.68
N VAL A 11 9.07 -17.78 12.72
CA VAL A 11 8.32 -17.34 11.53
C VAL A 11 9.34 -16.89 10.48
N PRO A 12 9.31 -17.39 9.24
CA PRO A 12 10.29 -17.02 8.23
C PRO A 12 10.22 -15.52 7.91
N ALA A 13 11.38 -14.87 7.77
CA ALA A 13 11.48 -13.42 7.57
C ALA A 13 10.79 -12.87 6.31
N ALA A 14 10.31 -13.76 5.41
CA ALA A 14 9.53 -13.40 4.22
C ALA A 14 8.21 -12.67 4.55
N THR A 15 7.55 -12.98 5.67
CA THR A 15 6.28 -12.33 6.05
C THR A 15 6.47 -10.92 6.63
N ALA A 16 7.64 -10.58 7.16
CA ALA A 16 7.92 -9.24 7.69
C ALA A 16 8.25 -8.22 6.59
N ALA A 17 8.82 -8.68 5.46
CA ALA A 17 9.16 -7.81 4.33
C ALA A 17 7.93 -7.31 3.55
N GLY A 18 6.80 -8.03 3.60
CA GLY A 18 5.54 -7.61 2.96
C GLY A 18 4.85 -6.43 3.67
N ILE A 19 4.92 -6.39 5.00
CA ILE A 19 4.15 -5.44 5.84
C ILE A 19 4.65 -3.98 5.68
N ALA A 20 5.93 -3.78 5.34
CA ALA A 20 6.50 -2.44 5.05
C ALA A 20 6.40 -2.04 3.55
N ALA A 21 5.77 -2.87 2.72
CA ALA A 21 5.61 -2.64 1.28
C ALA A 21 4.15 -2.36 0.84
N ALA A 22 3.17 -2.57 1.73
CA ALA A 22 1.74 -2.38 1.50
C ALA A 22 1.18 -1.17 2.28
N MET A 23 1.69 0.02 1.98
CA MET A 23 1.17 1.29 2.53
C MET A 23 0.79 2.19 1.35
N GLU A 24 -0.31 2.91 1.51
CA GLU A 24 -0.97 3.84 0.56
C GLU A 24 -1.81 3.22 -0.57
N VAL A 25 -2.82 3.97 -1.05
CA VAL A 25 -4.19 3.49 -1.35
C VAL A 25 -4.62 3.92 -2.79
N VAL A 26 -5.58 3.37 -3.57
CA VAL A 26 -6.92 2.79 -3.26
C VAL A 26 -7.51 1.91 -4.40
N VAL A 27 -8.05 0.72 -4.05
CA VAL A 27 -9.18 -0.06 -4.66
C VAL A 27 -9.16 -0.55 -6.13
N MET A 28 -9.39 -1.86 -6.30
CA MET A 28 -10.53 -2.42 -7.08
C MET A 28 -10.88 -3.87 -6.70
N ALA A 29 -12.03 -4.38 -7.17
CA ALA A 29 -12.82 -5.38 -6.44
C ALA A 29 -12.64 -6.85 -6.89
N ALA A 30 -12.75 -7.76 -5.92
CA ALA A 30 -12.80 -9.21 -6.14
C ALA A 30 -13.76 -9.96 -5.17
N SER A 31 -15.01 -9.51 -4.98
CA SER A 31 -16.03 -10.33 -4.27
C SER A 31 -17.49 -10.09 -4.68
N ASP A 32 -17.81 -10.14 -5.97
CA ASP A 32 -19.15 -10.58 -6.42
C ASP A 32 -19.10 -11.17 -7.85
N ARG A 33 -19.43 -12.47 -7.98
CA ARG A 33 -19.54 -13.16 -9.28
C ARG A 33 -20.61 -12.54 -10.19
N ARG A 34 -21.57 -11.78 -9.66
CA ARG A 34 -22.62 -11.07 -10.43
C ARG A 34 -22.24 -9.68 -10.91
N ASN A 35 -21.12 -9.09 -10.46
CA ASN A 35 -20.80 -7.68 -10.74
C ASN A 35 -19.48 -7.43 -11.50
N ARG A 36 -19.04 -8.39 -12.34
CA ARG A 36 -17.80 -8.28 -13.15
C ARG A 36 -17.75 -7.08 -14.11
N ASN A 37 -18.90 -6.44 -14.39
CA ASN A 37 -19.00 -5.29 -15.29
C ASN A 37 -18.81 -3.92 -14.60
N ALA A 38 -18.61 -3.88 -13.27
CA ALA A 38 -18.37 -2.64 -12.53
C ALA A 38 -16.88 -2.24 -12.50
N CYS A 39 -15.95 -3.19 -12.33
CA CYS A 39 -14.51 -2.88 -12.24
C CYS A 39 -13.95 -2.23 -13.50
N THR A 40 -14.33 -2.72 -14.69
CA THR A 40 -13.93 -2.09 -15.97
C THR A 40 -14.37 -0.64 -16.07
N ARG A 41 -15.52 -0.27 -15.48
CA ARG A 41 -15.97 1.13 -15.45
C ARG A 41 -15.24 2.01 -14.44
N PHE A 42 -14.69 1.45 -13.36
CA PHE A 42 -13.97 2.24 -12.35
C PHE A 42 -12.53 2.56 -12.80
N VAL A 43 -11.84 1.63 -13.47
CA VAL A 43 -10.57 1.93 -14.16
C VAL A 43 -10.80 3.02 -15.21
N ASP A 44 -11.90 2.97 -15.96
CA ASP A 44 -12.23 4.00 -16.95
C ASP A 44 -12.69 5.34 -16.33
N LEU A 45 -13.28 5.35 -15.13
CA LEU A 45 -13.61 6.60 -14.39
C LEU A 45 -12.37 7.24 -13.75
N ALA A 46 -11.46 6.44 -13.17
CA ALA A 46 -10.18 6.92 -12.67
C ALA A 46 -9.26 7.40 -13.82
N ARG A 47 -9.27 6.71 -14.98
CA ARG A 47 -8.61 7.18 -16.21
C ARG A 47 -9.22 8.45 -16.79
N ASN A 48 -10.52 8.70 -16.57
CA ASN A 48 -11.20 9.88 -17.10
C ASN A 48 -11.12 11.09 -16.15
N ARG A 49 -9.97 11.77 -16.22
CA ARG A 49 -9.75 13.21 -15.97
C ARG A 49 -9.90 13.77 -14.56
N ALA A 50 -10.66 13.18 -13.64
CA ALA A 50 -10.93 13.79 -12.34
C ALA A 50 -9.79 13.59 -11.32
N LEU A 51 -9.28 12.36 -11.16
CA LEU A 51 -8.18 12.06 -10.23
C LEU A 51 -6.81 12.45 -10.81
N CYS A 52 -6.62 12.38 -12.14
CA CYS A 52 -5.36 12.80 -12.77
C CYS A 52 -5.09 14.32 -12.74
N SER A 53 -5.95 15.14 -12.14
CA SER A 53 -5.68 16.58 -11.94
C SER A 53 -5.29 16.95 -10.50
N SER A 54 -5.19 16.00 -9.57
CA SER A 54 -4.62 16.26 -8.25
C SER A 54 -3.10 16.40 -8.37
N ALA A 55 -2.64 17.65 -8.45
CA ALA A 55 -1.23 18.09 -8.41
C ALA A 55 -0.20 17.08 -8.95
N THR A 56 -0.02 17.04 -10.27
CA THR A 56 1.04 16.25 -10.92
C THR A 56 2.40 16.52 -10.26
N ARG A 57 3.09 15.47 -9.80
CA ARG A 57 4.40 15.60 -9.15
C ARG A 57 5.40 16.23 -10.13
N LYS A 58 6.17 17.20 -9.67
CA LYS A 58 7.29 17.77 -10.43
C LYS A 58 8.27 16.67 -10.85
N PRO A 59 8.70 16.58 -12.13
CA PRO A 59 9.70 15.60 -12.55
C PRO A 59 11.03 15.74 -11.80
N GLY A 60 11.68 14.61 -11.49
CA GLY A 60 12.95 14.54 -10.79
C GLY A 60 12.99 13.45 -9.72
N LEU A 61 13.96 13.54 -8.82
CA LEU A 61 14.14 12.61 -7.71
C LEU A 61 13.22 13.00 -6.54
N TRP A 62 12.31 12.10 -6.20
CA TRP A 62 11.47 12.19 -5.00
C TRP A 62 12.04 11.33 -3.88
N LYS A 63 11.87 11.79 -2.64
CA LYS A 63 12.15 11.05 -1.42
C LYS A 63 10.86 10.87 -0.65
N MET A 64 10.53 9.63 -0.36
CA MET A 64 9.40 9.19 0.45
C MET A 64 9.93 8.75 1.82
N ARG A 65 9.32 9.23 2.91
CA ARG A 65 9.67 8.87 4.28
C ARG A 65 8.42 8.47 5.05
N ALA A 66 8.23 7.18 5.26
CA ALA A 66 7.13 6.69 6.07
C ALA A 66 7.57 6.56 7.53
N THR A 67 6.71 7.02 8.45
CA THR A 67 6.81 6.85 9.91
C THR A 67 5.47 6.48 10.49
N GLY A 68 5.44 5.62 11.50
CA GLY A 68 4.20 5.32 12.20
C GLY A 68 4.26 4.07 13.06
N THR A 69 3.11 3.42 13.25
CA THR A 69 2.95 2.24 14.09
C THR A 69 2.11 1.16 13.40
N VAL A 70 2.59 -0.08 13.43
CA VAL A 70 1.82 -1.29 13.07
C VAL A 70 1.63 -2.13 14.33
N GLY A 71 0.46 -1.98 14.95
CA GLY A 71 0.17 -2.41 16.32
C GLY A 71 1.18 -1.79 17.30
N PRO A 72 1.85 -2.59 18.14
CA PRO A 72 2.83 -2.06 19.11
C PRO A 72 4.17 -1.66 18.47
N ASN A 73 4.39 -1.92 17.17
CA ASN A 73 5.69 -1.73 16.55
C ASN A 73 5.78 -0.36 15.86
N GLN A 74 6.79 0.44 16.19
CA GLN A 74 7.13 1.65 15.44
C GLN A 74 7.85 1.29 14.14
N VAL A 75 7.50 1.94 13.04
CA VAL A 75 8.09 1.70 11.70
C VAL A 75 8.68 2.99 11.14
N LYS A 76 9.85 2.89 10.51
CA LYS A 76 10.48 3.96 9.71
C LYS A 76 10.98 3.38 8.39
N ALA A 77 10.52 3.90 7.26
CA ALA A 77 11.00 3.49 5.93
C ALA A 77 11.45 4.72 5.11
N ILE A 78 12.41 4.52 4.20
CA ILE A 78 12.77 5.55 3.21
C ILE A 78 12.91 4.90 1.84
N LYS A 79 12.20 5.46 0.86
CA LYS A 79 12.37 5.15 -0.56
C LYS A 79 12.71 6.42 -1.32
N LYS A 80 13.35 6.29 -2.47
CA LYS A 80 13.48 7.37 -3.45
C LYS A 80 13.07 6.87 -4.81
N HIS A 81 12.38 7.72 -5.57
CA HIS A 81 11.88 7.40 -6.89
C HIS A 81 12.36 8.47 -7.86
N CYS A 82 13.00 8.09 -8.96
CA CYS A 82 13.18 8.99 -10.08
C CYS A 82 11.89 9.01 -10.90
N LEU A 83 11.19 10.15 -10.93
CA LEU A 83 9.87 10.28 -11.54
C LEU A 83 9.88 11.25 -12.72
N ASP A 84 9.21 10.84 -13.79
CA ASP A 84 8.68 11.68 -14.87
C ASP A 84 7.16 11.46 -14.94
N ALA A 85 6.46 12.15 -15.86
CA ALA A 85 5.00 12.01 -15.97
C ALA A 85 4.52 10.58 -16.28
N THR A 86 5.37 9.72 -16.86
CA THR A 86 5.05 8.32 -17.17
C THR A 86 5.21 7.44 -15.94
N SER A 87 6.35 7.55 -15.26
CA SER A 87 6.69 6.76 -14.08
C SER A 87 5.95 7.21 -12.82
N ASP A 88 5.55 8.49 -12.70
CA ASP A 88 4.63 9.00 -11.67
C ASP A 88 3.25 8.34 -11.78
N ARG A 89 2.74 8.21 -13.01
CA ARG A 89 1.50 7.47 -13.26
C ARG A 89 1.65 5.98 -12.95
N VAL A 90 2.75 5.35 -13.37
CA VAL A 90 2.98 3.91 -13.13
C VAL A 90 3.24 3.61 -11.65
N LEU A 91 3.78 4.56 -10.90
CA LEU A 91 3.86 4.50 -9.44
C LEU A 91 2.46 4.43 -8.82
N HIS A 92 1.55 5.30 -9.26
CA HIS A 92 0.16 5.28 -8.77
C HIS A 92 -0.59 4.00 -9.17
N GLU A 93 -0.38 3.50 -10.40
CA GLU A 93 -0.91 2.18 -10.81
C GLU A 93 -0.32 1.04 -9.94
N LEU A 94 0.97 1.11 -9.55
CA LEU A 94 1.60 0.14 -8.64
C LEU A 94 1.10 0.22 -7.19
N GLU A 95 0.81 1.41 -6.67
CA GLU A 95 0.19 1.62 -5.36
C GLU A 95 -1.18 0.91 -5.31
N ILE A 96 -2.04 1.15 -6.30
CA ILE A 96 -3.35 0.49 -6.42
C ILE A 96 -3.20 -1.04 -6.51
N LEU A 97 -2.33 -1.56 -7.39
CA LEU A 97 -2.14 -3.01 -7.55
C LEU A 97 -1.65 -3.70 -6.27
N ARG A 98 -0.80 -3.04 -5.48
CA ARG A 98 -0.34 -3.60 -4.19
C ARG A 98 -1.47 -3.74 -3.18
N LYS A 99 -2.44 -2.82 -3.18
CA LYS A 99 -3.62 -2.90 -2.33
C LYS A 99 -4.64 -3.93 -2.83
N GLU A 100 -4.82 -4.09 -4.15
CA GLU A 100 -5.59 -5.22 -4.69
C GLU A 100 -4.98 -6.58 -4.26
N LEU A 101 -3.64 -6.68 -4.31
CA LEU A 101 -2.91 -7.86 -3.87
C LEU A 101 -3.08 -8.14 -2.37
N GLU A 102 -3.06 -7.09 -1.53
CA GLU A 102 -3.33 -7.18 -0.08
C GLU A 102 -4.74 -7.73 0.20
N VAL A 103 -5.76 -7.24 -0.51
CA VAL A 103 -7.15 -7.72 -0.43
C VAL A 103 -7.25 -9.20 -0.82
N VAL A 104 -6.62 -9.61 -1.92
CA VAL A 104 -6.61 -10.99 -2.41
C VAL A 104 -5.91 -11.94 -1.42
N HIS A 105 -4.76 -11.55 -0.86
CA HIS A 105 -4.03 -12.39 0.09
C HIS A 105 -4.64 -12.45 1.49
N SER A 106 -5.40 -11.44 1.89
CA SER A 106 -6.05 -11.39 3.22
C SER A 106 -7.44 -12.04 3.22
N ASP A 107 -7.96 -12.41 2.04
CA ASP A 107 -9.32 -12.91 1.83
C ASP A 107 -10.39 -12.02 2.50
N ILE A 108 -10.33 -10.72 2.20
CA ILE A 108 -11.26 -9.70 2.74
C ILE A 108 -12.20 -9.16 1.66
N ALA A 109 -13.44 -8.86 2.04
CA ALA A 109 -14.43 -8.24 1.17
C ALA A 109 -14.55 -6.74 1.46
N CYS A 110 -13.97 -5.90 0.60
CA CYS A 110 -14.00 -4.44 0.73
C CYS A 110 -15.23 -3.79 0.08
N GLN A 111 -15.81 -2.81 0.76
CA GLN A 111 -16.81 -1.89 0.21
C GLN A 111 -16.18 -0.97 -0.86
N ALA A 112 -17.01 -0.32 -1.66
CA ALA A 112 -16.54 0.77 -2.51
C ALA A 112 -16.02 1.94 -1.64
N PRO A 113 -14.88 2.55 -1.99
CA PRO A 113 -14.29 3.64 -1.24
C PRO A 113 -15.13 4.89 -1.38
N LYS A 114 -15.23 5.68 -0.31
CA LYS A 114 -15.77 7.03 -0.38
C LYS A 114 -14.60 8.00 -0.38
N PHE A 115 -14.67 8.97 -1.28
CA PHE A 115 -13.67 10.02 -1.43
C PHE A 115 -14.32 11.40 -1.26
N SER A 116 -13.56 12.32 -0.69
CA SER A 116 -13.83 13.76 -0.79
C SER A 116 -12.54 14.50 -1.08
N LEU A 117 -12.62 15.53 -1.92
CA LEU A 117 -11.54 16.47 -2.19
C LEU A 117 -12.02 17.85 -1.74
N ASP A 118 -11.38 18.41 -0.72
CA ASP A 118 -11.61 19.77 -0.26
C ASP A 118 -10.31 20.58 -0.36
N GLY A 119 -10.32 21.60 -1.21
CA GLY A 119 -9.12 22.38 -1.56
C GLY A 119 -7.96 21.50 -2.05
N ASN A 120 -6.92 21.40 -1.23
CA ASN A 120 -5.70 20.62 -1.47
C ASN A 120 -5.61 19.34 -0.62
N VAL A 121 -6.71 18.92 0.01
CA VAL A 121 -6.78 17.73 0.86
C VAL A 121 -7.76 16.74 0.24
N MET A 122 -7.25 15.58 -0.19
CA MET A 122 -8.06 14.43 -0.57
C MET A 122 -8.17 13.50 0.63
N THR A 123 -9.38 13.21 1.08
CA THR A 123 -9.65 12.18 2.10
C THR A 123 -10.38 11.01 1.49
N GLY A 124 -10.23 9.84 2.09
CA GLY A 124 -11.12 8.73 1.81
C GLY A 124 -11.23 7.73 2.94
N GLU A 125 -12.29 6.92 2.86
CA GLU A 125 -12.61 5.85 3.80
C GLU A 125 -13.13 4.61 3.07
N MET A 126 -12.89 3.44 3.65
CA MET A 126 -13.36 2.15 3.15
C MET A 126 -13.44 1.14 4.30
N GLY A 127 -14.58 0.47 4.44
CA GLY A 127 -14.71 -0.70 5.32
C GLY A 127 -14.52 -2.00 4.54
N CYS A 128 -13.72 -2.92 5.07
CA CYS A 128 -13.59 -4.29 4.59
C CYS A 128 -14.07 -5.27 5.67
N GLY A 129 -14.87 -6.26 5.27
CA GLY A 129 -15.23 -7.40 6.11
C GLY A 129 -14.23 -8.54 5.96
N ASN A 130 -14.08 -9.38 6.99
CA ASN A 130 -13.39 -10.67 6.87
C ASN A 130 -14.33 -11.68 6.17
N ASN A 131 -13.77 -12.60 5.37
CA ASN A 131 -14.54 -13.72 4.81
C ASN A 131 -14.57 -14.97 5.71
N SER A 132 -13.80 -14.98 6.82
CA SER A 132 -13.76 -16.05 7.83
C SER A 132 -15.15 -16.47 8.33
N LEU A 133 -15.49 -17.75 8.18
CA LEU A 133 -16.74 -18.34 8.68
C LEU A 133 -16.85 -18.38 10.21
N ASP A 134 -15.73 -18.24 10.93
CA ASP A 134 -15.68 -18.26 12.40
C ASP A 134 -15.81 -16.85 13.03
N ASP A 135 -15.76 -15.79 12.22
CA ASP A 135 -15.85 -14.39 12.67
C ASP A 135 -17.29 -13.82 12.56
N ASP A 136 -17.56 -12.72 13.26
CA ASP A 136 -18.84 -11.99 13.16
C ASP A 136 -18.99 -11.27 11.80
N GLU A 137 -20.21 -11.07 11.29
CA GLU A 137 -20.45 -10.33 10.04
C GLU A 137 -19.93 -8.88 10.08
N ALA A 138 -19.77 -8.29 11.27
CA ALA A 138 -19.17 -6.96 11.45
C ALA A 138 -17.63 -6.97 11.40
N ALA A 139 -17.00 -8.14 11.55
CA ALA A 139 -15.56 -8.29 11.71
C ALA A 139 -14.78 -7.88 10.45
N GLY A 140 -13.56 -7.35 10.64
CA GLY A 140 -12.67 -6.98 9.54
C GLY A 140 -11.82 -5.76 9.87
N MET A 141 -11.72 -4.82 8.93
CA MET A 141 -10.88 -3.62 9.05
C MET A 141 -11.55 -2.40 8.42
N ASP A 142 -11.46 -1.24 9.06
CA ASP A 142 -11.72 0.06 8.43
C ASP A 142 -10.40 0.70 8.02
N PHE A 143 -10.38 1.29 6.84
CA PHE A 143 -9.28 2.08 6.31
C PHE A 143 -9.73 3.53 6.16
N ARG A 144 -8.89 4.47 6.59
CA ARG A 144 -9.03 5.90 6.38
C ARG A 144 -7.71 6.46 5.92
N TRP A 145 -7.73 7.40 4.99
CA TRP A 145 -6.52 8.06 4.53
C TRP A 145 -6.77 9.52 4.18
N THR A 146 -5.71 10.31 4.28
CA THR A 146 -5.67 11.73 3.92
C THR A 146 -4.40 12.00 3.11
N THR A 147 -4.56 12.50 1.90
CA THR A 147 -3.49 13.03 1.05
C THR A 147 -3.58 14.55 1.02
N THR A 148 -2.58 15.21 1.60
CA THR A 148 -2.44 16.67 1.58
C THR A 148 -1.39 17.07 0.55
N PHE A 149 -1.84 17.69 -0.55
CA PHE A 149 -0.98 18.27 -1.58
C PHE A 149 -0.51 19.65 -1.12
N LYS A 150 0.66 19.75 -0.47
CA LYS A 150 1.19 21.05 -0.01
C LYS A 150 1.73 21.89 -1.17
N SER A 151 2.33 21.25 -2.17
CA SER A 151 2.79 21.87 -3.42
C SER A 151 2.97 20.82 -4.52
N ASP A 152 3.50 21.22 -5.68
CA ASP A 152 4.00 20.34 -6.75
C ASP A 152 5.23 19.50 -6.34
N SER A 153 5.76 19.73 -5.13
CA SER A 153 7.07 19.31 -4.64
C SER A 153 7.05 18.78 -3.20
N GLU A 154 5.91 18.86 -2.51
CA GLU A 154 5.67 18.24 -1.20
C GLU A 154 4.23 17.70 -1.11
N ILE A 155 4.11 16.42 -0.78
CA ILE A 155 2.84 15.73 -0.50
C ILE A 155 3.00 15.05 0.87
N VAL A 156 1.95 15.05 1.68
CA VAL A 156 1.88 14.26 2.91
C VAL A 156 0.70 13.32 2.81
N ASN A 157 0.95 12.04 3.04
CA ASN A 157 -0.06 11.01 3.12
C ASN A 157 -0.16 10.51 4.56
N GLU A 158 -1.38 10.31 5.03
CA GLU A 158 -1.69 9.78 6.36
C GLU A 158 -2.64 8.58 6.15
N GLU A 159 -2.29 7.41 6.66
CA GLU A 159 -3.08 6.17 6.56
C GLU A 159 -3.36 5.63 7.96
N HIS A 160 -4.64 5.41 8.28
CA HIS A 160 -5.10 4.83 9.54
C HIS A 160 -5.98 3.62 9.22
N SER A 161 -5.61 2.44 9.71
CA SER A 161 -6.47 1.26 9.65
C SER A 161 -6.81 0.74 11.05
N LEU A 162 -8.08 0.41 11.25
CA LEU A 162 -8.66 0.02 12.52
C LEU A 162 -9.28 -1.39 12.39
N PRO A 163 -8.83 -2.39 13.16
CA PRO A 163 -9.51 -3.68 13.20
C PRO A 163 -10.88 -3.54 13.88
N ARG A 164 -11.90 -4.19 13.31
CA ARG A 164 -13.21 -4.42 13.94
C ARG A 164 -13.31 -5.88 14.31
N ASP A 165 -13.44 -6.18 15.59
CA ASP A 165 -13.74 -7.52 16.15
C ASP A 165 -12.84 -8.71 15.72
N VAL A 166 -11.73 -8.48 15.01
CA VAL A 166 -10.71 -9.51 14.72
C VAL A 166 -9.50 -9.38 15.65
N ILE A 167 -9.33 -10.35 16.55
CA ILE A 167 -8.33 -10.35 17.63
C ILE A 167 -6.87 -10.24 17.12
N PHE A 168 -6.58 -10.73 15.91
CA PHE A 168 -5.23 -10.79 15.37
C PHE A 168 -4.87 -9.67 14.38
N HIS A 169 -5.86 -8.90 13.90
CA HIS A 169 -5.59 -7.73 13.08
C HIS A 169 -5.02 -6.60 13.93
N ARG A 170 -4.09 -5.83 13.37
CA ARG A 170 -3.38 -4.75 14.07
C ARG A 170 -3.84 -3.41 13.54
N GLU A 171 -4.05 -2.45 14.44
CA GLU A 171 -4.18 -1.05 14.08
C GLU A 171 -2.91 -0.58 13.36
N ASN A 172 -3.07 0.13 12.24
CA ASN A 172 -1.98 0.76 11.50
C ASN A 172 -2.19 2.28 11.56
N ASN A 173 -1.16 3.06 11.88
CA ASN A 173 -1.21 4.51 11.85
C ASN A 173 0.11 5.03 11.29
N MET A 174 0.08 5.52 10.05
CA MET A 174 1.26 5.87 9.26
C MET A 174 1.13 7.27 8.67
N VAL A 175 2.27 7.94 8.56
CA VAL A 175 2.44 9.20 7.85
C VAL A 175 3.62 9.04 6.90
N GLU A 176 3.42 9.32 5.60
CA GLU A 176 4.50 9.45 4.63
C GLU A 176 4.71 10.91 4.21
N GLU A 177 5.93 11.40 4.37
CA GLU A 177 6.37 12.65 3.75
C GLU A 177 6.99 12.36 2.37
N GLN A 178 6.37 12.84 1.29
CA GLN A 178 6.93 12.81 -0.06
C GLN A 178 7.47 14.19 -0.42
N ARG A 179 8.77 14.29 -0.78
CA ARG A 179 9.41 15.55 -1.17
C ARG A 179 10.25 15.40 -2.43
N TRP A 180 10.11 16.34 -3.37
CA TRP A 180 11.05 16.54 -4.48
C TRP A 180 12.39 17.05 -3.92
N ILE A 181 13.49 16.36 -4.24
CA ILE A 181 14.84 16.66 -3.69
C ILE A 181 15.87 17.04 -4.76
N GLY A 182 15.47 17.16 -6.03
CA GLY A 182 16.33 17.58 -7.14
C GLY A 182 16.01 16.85 -8.43
N ASP A 183 16.83 17.05 -9.45
CA ASP A 183 16.78 16.24 -10.67
C ASP A 183 17.26 14.81 -10.40
N CYS A 184 16.92 13.86 -11.28
CA CYS A 184 17.44 12.51 -11.17
C CYS A 184 18.97 12.47 -11.40
N PRO A 185 19.75 11.82 -10.52
CA PRO A 185 21.16 11.54 -10.75
C PRO A 185 21.39 10.85 -12.10
N ALA A 186 22.50 11.13 -12.78
CA ALA A 186 22.79 10.59 -14.12
C ALA A 186 22.88 9.04 -14.19
N ASN A 187 22.98 8.37 -13.05
CA ASN A 187 22.96 6.91 -12.93
C ASN A 187 21.56 6.32 -12.64
N LEU A 188 20.51 7.15 -12.54
CA LEU A 188 19.12 6.74 -12.35
C LEU A 188 18.28 7.24 -13.54
N LYS A 189 17.37 6.40 -14.00
CA LYS A 189 16.40 6.68 -15.06
C LYS A 189 15.00 6.89 -14.46
N PRO A 190 14.08 7.58 -15.16
CA PRO A 190 12.67 7.59 -14.76
C PRO A 190 12.14 6.17 -14.58
N GLY A 191 11.46 5.95 -13.46
CA GLY A 191 11.03 4.64 -13.00
C GLY A 191 12.01 3.92 -12.07
N ASP A 192 13.24 4.39 -11.86
CA ASP A 192 14.16 3.72 -10.93
C ASP A 192 13.84 4.05 -9.46
N ILE A 193 13.91 3.01 -8.61
CA ILE A 193 13.66 3.04 -7.17
C ILE A 193 14.97 2.80 -6.42
N VAL A 194 15.28 3.66 -5.46
CA VAL A 194 16.31 3.41 -4.44
C VAL A 194 15.58 3.16 -3.11
N ASP A 195 15.35 1.90 -2.80
CA ASP A 195 14.87 1.48 -1.47
C ASP A 195 16.03 1.58 -0.49
N LEU A 196 15.90 2.45 0.52
CA LEU A 196 16.88 2.54 1.62
C LEU A 196 16.54 1.61 2.79
N GLY A 197 15.47 0.81 2.65
CA GLY A 197 15.00 -0.17 3.62
C GLY A 197 13.96 0.38 4.59
N PHE A 198 13.69 -0.42 5.62
CA PHE A 198 12.83 -0.07 6.75
C PHE A 198 13.43 -0.58 8.06
N ASN A 199 13.18 0.14 9.15
CA ASN A 199 13.52 -0.26 10.50
C ASN A 199 12.24 -0.40 11.34
N CYS A 200 12.17 -1.45 12.16
CA CYS A 200 11.12 -1.64 13.17
C CYS A 200 11.70 -1.40 14.57
N ASN A 201 10.96 -0.71 15.44
CA ASN A 201 11.32 -0.40 16.83
C ASN A 201 12.73 0.21 16.97
N SER A 202 13.10 1.10 16.05
CA SER A 202 14.41 1.78 16.04
C SER A 202 14.27 3.28 15.90
N ASP A 203 15.12 4.01 16.62
CA ASP A 203 15.26 5.45 16.45
C ASP A 203 15.94 5.82 15.12
N LEU A 204 16.79 4.93 14.62
CA LEU A 204 17.57 5.14 13.40
C LEU A 204 16.70 5.05 12.15
N TRP A 205 17.04 5.87 11.15
CA TRP A 205 16.52 5.73 9.81
C TRP A 205 17.29 4.63 9.05
N PRO A 206 16.61 3.86 8.20
CA PRO A 206 17.25 2.82 7.40
C PRO A 206 18.13 3.48 6.32
N ASN A 207 19.27 2.84 6.04
CA ASN A 207 20.29 3.31 5.12
C ASN A 207 20.85 2.17 4.25
N GLU A 208 20.12 1.06 4.15
CA GLU A 208 20.46 -0.07 3.31
C GLU A 208 20.34 0.35 1.85
N ASN A 209 21.44 0.64 1.17
CA ASN A 209 21.39 0.95 -0.26
C ASN A 209 21.14 -0.34 -1.06
N ARG A 210 19.89 -0.82 -1.04
CA ARG A 210 19.46 -2.04 -1.73
C ARG A 210 19.64 -1.86 -3.24
N PRO A 211 19.83 -2.95 -4.01
CA PRO A 211 19.89 -2.87 -5.47
C PRO A 211 18.69 -2.10 -6.00
N ALA A 212 18.94 -1.19 -6.94
CA ALA A 212 17.86 -0.39 -7.52
C ALA A 212 16.87 -1.32 -8.23
N ASP A 213 15.60 -1.17 -7.87
CA ASP A 213 14.45 -1.81 -8.53
C ASP A 213 13.84 -0.80 -9.50
N ASN A 214 12.92 -1.23 -10.36
CA ASN A 214 12.23 -0.33 -11.28
C ASN A 214 10.72 -0.46 -11.12
N ILE A 215 10.00 0.68 -11.07
CA ILE A 215 8.55 0.76 -10.82
C ILE A 215 7.78 -0.05 -11.89
N HIS A 216 8.23 -0.07 -13.14
CA HIS A 216 7.61 -0.85 -14.21
C HIS A 216 7.80 -2.36 -14.01
N GLU A 217 8.97 -2.80 -13.53
CA GLU A 217 9.20 -4.21 -13.19
C GLU A 217 8.44 -4.61 -11.93
N ALA A 218 8.39 -3.75 -10.92
CA ALA A 218 7.58 -3.94 -9.72
C ALA A 218 6.09 -4.07 -10.06
N LEU A 219 5.55 -3.25 -10.97
CA LEU A 219 4.18 -3.34 -11.48
C LEU A 219 3.90 -4.73 -12.05
N ASN A 220 4.74 -5.19 -12.99
CA ASN A 220 4.59 -6.49 -13.63
C ASN A 220 4.67 -7.66 -12.63
N ARG A 221 5.52 -7.55 -11.60
CA ARG A 221 5.62 -8.58 -10.55
C ARG A 221 4.39 -8.59 -9.64
N VAL A 222 3.87 -7.43 -9.24
CA VAL A 222 2.66 -7.32 -8.41
C VAL A 222 1.41 -7.76 -9.17
N GLU A 223 1.25 -7.34 -10.42
CA GLU A 223 0.17 -7.80 -11.32
C GLU A 223 0.12 -9.33 -11.43
N LYS A 224 1.30 -9.94 -11.65
CA LYS A 224 1.44 -11.40 -11.68
C LYS A 224 1.03 -12.04 -10.35
N LEU A 225 1.54 -11.54 -9.22
CA LEU A 225 1.21 -12.08 -7.89
C LEU A 225 -0.29 -11.95 -7.57
N ARG A 226 -0.94 -10.86 -8.00
CA ARG A 226 -2.39 -10.66 -7.83
C ARG A 226 -3.17 -11.71 -8.60
N GLN A 227 -2.78 -11.95 -9.85
CA GLN A 227 -3.41 -12.98 -10.69
C GLN A 227 -3.22 -14.38 -10.10
N GLU A 228 -2.01 -14.74 -9.64
CA GLU A 228 -1.73 -16.01 -8.97
C GLU A 228 -2.55 -16.15 -7.67
N GLY A 229 -2.70 -15.08 -6.88
CA GLY A 229 -3.54 -15.07 -5.68
C GLY A 229 -5.03 -15.29 -5.98
N ILE A 230 -5.57 -14.63 -7.01
CA ILE A 230 -6.96 -14.82 -7.45
C ILE A 230 -7.20 -16.28 -7.85
N GLU A 231 -6.29 -16.88 -8.62
CA GLU A 231 -6.37 -18.28 -9.04
C GLU A 231 -6.26 -19.28 -7.86
N ILE A 232 -5.50 -18.94 -6.81
CA ILE A 232 -5.45 -19.73 -5.58
C ILE A 232 -6.80 -19.67 -4.85
N ASN A 233 -7.35 -18.48 -4.64
CA ASN A 233 -8.63 -18.32 -3.94
C ASN A 233 -9.78 -18.99 -4.73
N GLU A 234 -9.81 -18.88 -6.05
CA GLU A 234 -10.80 -19.59 -6.89
C GLU A 234 -10.71 -21.11 -6.77
N ARG A 235 -9.51 -21.66 -6.50
CA ARG A 235 -9.28 -23.11 -6.33
C ARG A 235 -9.56 -23.63 -4.94
N LEU A 236 -9.34 -22.81 -3.91
CA LEU A 236 -9.63 -23.16 -2.52
C LEU A 236 -11.13 -23.01 -2.20
N GLY A 237 -11.81 -22.08 -2.86
CA GLY A 237 -13.18 -21.67 -2.53
C GLY A 237 -13.18 -20.54 -1.51
N ALA A 238 -14.36 -20.25 -0.93
CA ALA A 238 -14.40 -19.48 0.31
C ALA A 238 -13.82 -20.35 1.42
N MET A 239 -12.87 -19.81 2.19
CA MET A 239 -12.21 -20.49 3.30
C MET A 239 -13.02 -20.39 4.60
#